data_AF-A0A7S0XWS9-F1
#
_entry.id   AF-A0A7S0XWS9-F1
#
_cell.length_a   1.000
_cell.length_b   1.000
_cell.length_c   1.000
_cell.angle_alpha   90.00
_cell.angle_beta   90.00
_cell.angle_gamma   90.00
#
_symmetry.space_group_name_H-M   'P 1'
#
loop_
_entity.id
_entity.type
_entity.pdbx_description
1 polymer ?
#
loop_
_entity_poly.entity_id
_entity_poly.type
_entity_poly.pdbx_seq_one_letter_code
_entity_poly.pdbx_strand_id
1 'polypeptide(L)'
;VYRRWILVVTSAPEGAGGLCQEVEEEGTECEKCGAVRDSRTHHCGVCRKCIPRMDHHCPYLNRCIGQNNLCDYVRVHITLTYSCLWCGASALSVLLGKRGGEGGYD
;
A
#
# COMPACT_ATOMS: atom_id res chain seq x y z
N VAL A 1 -14.53 9.16 -8.86
CA VAL A 1 -13.85 10.10 -7.93
C VAL A 1 -12.34 9.82 -7.86
N TYR A 2 -11.67 9.62 -9.00
CA TYR A 2 -10.21 9.67 -9.12
C TYR A 2 -9.87 10.19 -10.52
N ARG A 3 -10.00 11.51 -10.74
CA ARG A 3 -9.47 12.18 -11.95
C ARG A 3 -8.01 12.50 -11.68
N ARG A 4 -7.09 11.72 -12.24
CA ARG A 4 -5.65 11.97 -12.16
C ARG A 4 -5.26 12.77 -13.40
N TRP A 5 -4.96 14.06 -13.21
CA TRP A 5 -4.50 14.97 -14.26
C TRP A 5 -3.05 14.64 -14.61
N ILE A 6 -2.84 13.69 -15.52
CA ILE A 6 -1.52 13.51 -16.14
C ILE A 6 -1.42 14.59 -17.23
N LEU A 7 -0.64 15.64 -16.96
CA LEU A 7 -0.24 16.62 -17.98
C LEU A 7 0.72 15.92 -18.95
N VAL A 8 0.18 15.32 -20.01
CA VAL A 8 1.00 14.91 -21.15
C VAL A 8 1.22 16.15 -21.99
N VAL A 9 2.42 16.74 -21.88
CA VAL A 9 2.86 17.79 -22.80
C VAL A 9 3.22 17.11 -24.12
N THR A 10 2.23 16.83 -24.97
CA THR A 10 2.52 16.61 -26.39
C THR A 10 2.56 17.98 -27.05
N SER A 11 3.66 18.28 -27.74
CA SER A 11 3.82 19.49 -28.55
C SER A 11 2.65 19.62 -29.55
N ALA A 12 1.78 20.61 -29.32
CA ALA A 12 0.66 20.91 -30.20
C ALA A 12 1.15 21.67 -31.46
N PRO A 13 0.56 21.44 -32.64
CA PRO A 13 0.68 22.36 -33.75
C PRO A 13 -0.04 23.68 -33.42
N GLU A 14 0.53 24.78 -33.87
CA GLU A 14 0.08 26.14 -33.57
C GLU A 14 -1.36 26.37 -34.07
N GLY A 15 -2.31 26.63 -33.16
CA GLY A 15 -3.61 27.22 -33.53
C GLY A 15 -4.90 26.56 -33.02
N ALA A 16 -4.86 25.51 -32.20
CA ALA A 16 -6.08 24.93 -31.62
C ALA A 16 -6.24 25.33 -30.15
N GLY A 17 -7.32 26.06 -29.83
CA GLY A 17 -7.74 26.34 -28.45
C GLY A 17 -7.81 25.05 -27.64
N GLY A 18 -7.29 25.10 -26.41
CA GLY A 18 -7.12 23.94 -25.53
C GLY A 18 -8.43 23.23 -25.23
N LEU A 19 -8.67 22.13 -25.95
CA LEU A 19 -9.63 21.11 -25.57
C LEU A 19 -8.91 20.21 -24.56
N CYS A 20 -9.33 20.29 -23.31
CA CYS A 20 -9.03 19.28 -22.30
C CYS A 20 -9.67 17.97 -22.78
N GLN A 21 -8.94 17.18 -23.57
CA GLN A 21 -9.46 15.91 -24.05
C GLN A 21 -9.49 14.92 -22.88
N GLU A 22 -10.67 14.41 -22.57
CA GLU A 22 -10.85 13.31 -21.62
C GLU A 22 -10.27 12.05 -22.27
N VAL A 23 -9.10 11.61 -21.80
CA VAL A 23 -8.53 10.33 -22.22
C VAL A 23 -9.24 9.24 -21.43
N GLU A 24 -10.18 8.54 -22.06
CA GLU A 24 -10.70 7.28 -21.54
C GLU A 24 -9.56 6.25 -21.58
N GLU A 25 -9.02 5.91 -20.41
CA GLU A 25 -7.98 4.88 -20.28
C GLU A 25 -8.63 3.55 -20.69
N GLU A 26 -8.31 3.04 -21.89
CA GLU A 26 -8.85 1.78 -22.42
C GLU A 26 -8.56 0.66 -21.42
N GLY A 27 -9.60 0.23 -20.72
CA GLY A 27 -9.48 -0.81 -19.72
C GLY A 27 -9.33 -2.18 -20.37
N THR A 28 -8.40 -3.00 -19.87
CA THR A 28 -8.23 -4.38 -20.34
C THR A 28 -9.27 -5.30 -19.71
N GLU A 29 -9.90 -6.20 -20.45
CA GLU A 29 -10.89 -7.10 -19.84
C GLU A 29 -10.22 -8.19 -18.99
N CYS A 30 -10.83 -8.51 -17.84
CA CYS A 30 -10.45 -9.69 -17.08
C CYS A 30 -11.05 -10.97 -17.66
N GLU A 31 -10.23 -11.87 -18.19
CA GLU A 31 -10.67 -13.21 -18.65
C GLU A 31 -11.45 -14.01 -17.57
N LYS A 32 -11.05 -13.90 -16.29
CA LYS A 32 -11.67 -14.65 -15.18
C LYS A 32 -12.95 -14.03 -14.61
N CYS A 33 -13.20 -12.74 -14.86
CA CYS A 33 -14.29 -11.98 -14.23
C CYS A 33 -15.23 -11.34 -15.26
N GLY A 34 -14.86 -11.29 -16.55
CA GLY A 34 -15.62 -10.60 -17.59
C GLY A 34 -15.79 -9.10 -17.34
N ALA A 35 -14.90 -8.49 -16.56
CA ALA A 35 -14.99 -7.10 -16.14
C ALA A 35 -13.84 -6.29 -16.73
N VAL A 36 -14.16 -5.12 -17.29
CA VAL A 36 -13.18 -4.14 -17.79
C VAL A 36 -12.34 -3.62 -16.63
N ARG A 37 -11.02 -3.68 -16.77
CA ARG A 37 -10.03 -3.31 -15.76
C ARG A 37 -9.34 -2.03 -16.15
N ASP A 38 -9.33 -1.07 -15.24
CA ASP A 38 -8.36 0.02 -15.31
C ASP A 38 -6.92 -0.53 -15.39
N SER A 39 -5.99 0.21 -15.98
CA SER A 39 -4.60 -0.21 -16.29
C SER A 39 -3.83 -0.80 -15.10
N ARG A 40 -4.23 -0.44 -13.88
CA ARG A 40 -3.60 -0.90 -12.62
C ARG A 40 -4.43 -1.90 -11.83
N THR A 41 -5.50 -2.43 -12.38
CA THR A 41 -6.34 -3.42 -11.70
C THR A 41 -5.85 -4.84 -11.99
N HIS A 42 -5.62 -5.63 -10.95
CA HIS A 42 -5.12 -7.01 -11.08
C HIS A 42 -6.13 -8.05 -10.55
N HIS A 43 -6.12 -9.26 -11.13
CA HIS A 43 -6.87 -10.39 -10.56
C HIS A 43 -6.10 -10.95 -9.37
N CYS A 44 -6.73 -11.04 -8.21
CA CYS A 44 -6.21 -11.93 -7.17
C CYS A 44 -6.81 -13.33 -7.38
N GLY A 45 -5.97 -14.33 -7.69
CA GLY A 45 -6.41 -15.72 -7.83
C GLY A 45 -6.94 -16.32 -6.52
N VAL A 46 -6.41 -15.89 -5.38
CA VAL A 46 -6.82 -16.37 -4.05
C VAL A 46 -8.21 -15.82 -3.69
N CYS A 47 -8.40 -14.51 -3.81
CA CYS A 47 -9.68 -13.88 -3.50
C CYS A 47 -10.72 -13.96 -4.64
N ARG A 48 -10.32 -14.45 -5.82
CA ARG A 48 -11.14 -14.57 -7.04
C ARG A 48 -11.88 -13.27 -7.42
N LYS A 49 -11.19 -12.13 -7.29
CA LYS A 49 -11.73 -10.81 -7.63
C LYS A 49 -10.66 -9.88 -8.18
N CYS A 50 -11.11 -8.91 -8.99
CA CYS A 50 -10.29 -7.80 -9.45
C CYS A 50 -10.08 -6.78 -8.33
N ILE A 51 -8.83 -6.40 -8.08
CA ILE A 51 -8.45 -5.41 -7.06
C ILE A 51 -7.80 -4.21 -7.77
N PRO A 52 -8.36 -2.99 -7.65
CA PRO A 52 -7.79 -1.80 -8.26
C PRO A 52 -6.50 -1.38 -7.56
N ARG A 53 -5.46 -1.10 -8.37
CA ARG A 53 -4.07 -0.86 -7.90
C ARG A 53 -3.65 -1.88 -6.84
N MET A 54 -3.83 -3.16 -7.16
CA MET A 54 -3.43 -4.24 -6.26
C MET A 54 -1.92 -4.18 -6.03
N ASP A 55 -1.51 -4.22 -4.77
CA ASP A 55 -0.11 -4.39 -4.40
C ASP A 55 0.18 -5.89 -4.23
N HIS A 56 -0.47 -6.53 -3.26
CA HIS A 56 -0.33 -7.97 -3.03
C HIS A 56 -1.54 -8.57 -2.31
N HIS A 57 -1.66 -9.91 -2.34
CA HIS A 57 -2.54 -10.62 -1.41
C HIS A 57 -1.73 -10.98 -0.16
N CYS A 58 -2.14 -10.46 0.99
CA CYS A 58 -1.48 -10.74 2.26
C CYS A 58 -2.17 -11.94 2.94
N PRO A 59 -1.50 -13.09 3.12
CA PRO A 59 -2.08 -14.23 3.81
C PRO A 59 -2.34 -13.95 5.29
N TYR A 60 -1.49 -13.14 5.92
CA TYR A 60 -1.58 -12.80 7.34
C TYR A 60 -2.83 -11.99 7.69
N LEU A 61 -3.27 -11.13 6.77
CA LEU A 61 -4.49 -10.33 6.92
C LEU A 61 -5.69 -10.95 6.21
N ASN A 62 -5.49 -12.09 5.54
CA ASN A 62 -6.47 -12.76 4.69
C ASN A 62 -7.20 -11.77 3.74
N ARG A 63 -6.44 -10.83 3.17
CA ARG A 63 -6.99 -9.70 2.41
C ARG A 63 -6.00 -9.21 1.35
N CYS A 64 -6.52 -8.79 0.21
CA CYS A 64 -5.72 -8.07 -0.79
C CYS A 64 -5.46 -6.64 -0.34
N ILE A 65 -4.20 -6.23 -0.41
CA ILE A 65 -3.77 -4.86 -0.19
C ILE A 65 -3.74 -4.14 -1.53
N GLY A 66 -4.31 -2.94 -1.58
CA GLY A 66 -4.40 -2.11 -2.77
C GLY A 66 -4.87 -0.71 -2.41
N GLN A 67 -5.36 0.05 -3.40
CA GLN A 67 -5.67 1.48 -3.23
C GLN A 67 -6.52 1.81 -1.99
N ASN A 68 -7.53 0.98 -1.70
CA ASN A 68 -8.53 1.30 -0.69
C ASN A 68 -8.09 1.01 0.75
N ASN A 69 -6.98 0.29 0.95
CA ASN A 69 -6.55 -0.12 2.29
C ASN A 69 -5.04 0.00 2.51
N LEU A 70 -4.30 0.53 1.54
CA LEU A 70 -2.86 0.72 1.64
C LEU A 70 -2.47 1.61 2.84
N CYS A 71 -3.22 2.70 3.09
CA CYS A 71 -2.96 3.58 4.22
C CYS A 71 -3.14 2.88 5.57
N ASP A 72 -4.19 2.08 5.72
CA ASP A 72 -4.44 1.34 6.96
C ASP A 72 -3.41 0.23 7.17
N TYR A 73 -3.01 -0.46 6.09
CA TYR A 73 -1.93 -1.45 6.11
C TYR A 73 -0.62 -0.84 6.62
N VAL A 74 -0.22 0.32 6.06
CA VAL A 74 0.99 1.04 6.46
C VAL A 74 0.88 1.50 7.93
N ARG A 75 -0.29 2.00 8.35
CA ARG A 75 -0.51 2.43 9.74
C ARG A 75 -0.30 1.27 10.72
N VAL A 76 -0.88 0.10 10.45
CA VAL A 76 -0.72 -1.09 11.29
C VAL A 76 0.74 -1.54 11.35
N HIS A 77 1.45 -1.51 10.22
CA HIS A 77 2.88 -1.85 10.18
C HIS A 77 3.75 -0.92 11.03
N ILE A 78 3.48 0.39 10.98
CA ILE A 78 4.20 1.38 11.78
C ILE A 78 3.92 1.16 13.26
N THR A 79 2.65 1.00 13.66
CA THR A 79 2.29 0.80 15.07
C THR A 79 2.89 -0.49 15.62
N LEU A 80 2.86 -1.58 14.84
CA LEU A 80 3.46 -2.85 15.25
C LEU A 80 4.97 -2.71 15.46
N THR A 81 5.67 -2.05 14.54
CA THR A 81 7.12 -1.83 14.65
C THR A 81 7.46 -1.02 15.90
N TYR A 82 6.71 0.06 16.16
CA TYR A 82 6.89 0.88 17.35
C TYR A 82 6.66 0.08 18.64
N SER A 83 5.59 -0.72 18.71
CA SER A 83 5.32 -1.58 19.87
C SER A 83 6.43 -2.60 20.11
N CYS A 84 6.96 -3.23 19.07
CA CYS A 84 8.07 -4.18 19.19
C CYS A 84 9.34 -3.49 19.75
N LEU A 85 9.67 -2.29 19.25
CA LEU A 85 10.81 -1.52 19.74
C LEU A 85 10.63 -1.11 21.21
N TRP A 86 9.42 -0.67 21.58
CA TRP A 86 9.09 -0.30 22.96
C TRP A 86 9.25 -1.49 23.93
N CYS A 87 8.67 -2.65 23.58
CA CYS A 87 8.80 -3.87 24.38
C CYS A 87 10.26 -4.32 24.47
N GLY A 88 11.01 -4.29 23.37
CA GLY A 88 12.43 -4.66 23.36
C GLY A 88 13.29 -3.74 24.23
N ALA A 89 13.08 -2.42 24.14
CA ALA A 89 13.80 -1.45 24.95
C ALA A 89 13.47 -1.58 26.45
N SER A 90 12.19 -1.82 26.78
CA SER A 90 11.74 -2.05 28.15
C SER A 90 12.33 -3.34 28.74
N ALA A 91 12.41 -4.40 27.95
CA ALA A 91 13.05 -5.64 28.38
C ALA A 91 14.56 -5.44 28.59
N LEU A 92 15.22 -4.73 27.67
CA LEU A 92 16.65 -4.44 27.77
C LEU A 92 16.98 -3.58 29.00
N SER A 93 16.20 -2.55 29.30
CA SER A 93 16.43 -1.70 30.47
C SER A 93 16.35 -2.49 31.79
N VAL A 94 15.40 -3.42 31.91
CA VAL A 94 15.28 -4.32 33.07
C VAL A 94 16.49 -5.24 33.19
N LEU A 95 16.96 -5.81 32.08
CA LEU A 95 18.13 -6.70 32.07
C LEU A 95 19.42 -5.97 32.43
N LEU A 96 19.60 -4.73 31.94
CA LEU A 96 20.74 -3.89 32.30
C LEU A 96 20.67 -3.43 33.76
N GLY A 97 19.48 -3.13 34.28
CA GLY A 97 19.29 -2.82 35.70
C GLY A 97 19.62 -3.99 36.63
N LYS A 98 19.31 -5.23 36.22
CA LYS A 98 19.66 -6.44 36.98
C LYS A 98 21.18 -6.67 37.08
N ARG A 99 21.94 -6.38 36.03
CA ARG A 99 23.41 -6.49 36.04
C ARG A 99 24.10 -5.53 37.04
N GLY A 100 23.44 -4.43 37.43
CA GLY A 100 23.97 -3.47 38.41
C GLY A 100 23.79 -3.87 39.88
N GLY A 101 23.01 -4.92 40.17
CA GLY A 101 22.68 -5.34 41.54
C GLY A 101 23.51 -6.53 42.07
N GLU A 102 24.36 -7.15 41.26
CA GLU A 102 25.14 -8.35 41.62
C GLU A 102 26.58 -8.02 42.10
N GLY A 103 26.80 -6.85 42.71
CA GLY A 103 28.13 -6.37 43.12
C GLY A 103 28.26 -5.93 44.58
N GLY A 104 27.40 -6.41 45.49
CA GLY A 104 27.36 -5.94 46.87
C GLY A 104 27.10 -7.05 47.90
N TYR A 105 28.09 -7.92 48.12
CA TYR A 105 28.32 -8.59 49.39
C TYR A 105 29.82 -8.88 49.51
N ASP A 106 30.53 -8.07 50.29
CA ASP A 106 31.81 -8.40 50.91
C ASP A 106 31.86 -7.64 52.26
#